data_AF-W9ZNR8-F1
#
_entry.id   AF-W9ZNR8-F1
#
_cell.length_a   1.000
_cell.length_b   1.000
_cell.length_c   1.000
_cell.angle_alpha   90.00
_cell.angle_beta   90.00
_cell.angle_gamma   90.00
#
_symmetry.space_group_name_H-M   'P 1'
#
loop_
_entity.id
_entity.type
_entity.pdbx_description
1 polymer ?
#
loop_
_entity_poly.entity_id
_entity_poly.type
_entity_poly.pdbx_seq_one_letter_code
_entity_poly.pdbx_strand_id
1 'polypeptide(L)'
;MDQSKMSGEHVRPVMSEENIGTIEKADLADNGFEVFKKGEGIVDFRTVTWYHAAMIFLKIIFATGVLSIPTSMYTLGAFPGAMNILGWTVLNAYLAIVQGNFRNRHAGCHSIADMAYLVGGPIVREIVGFLFIAAYVICAGSGIIGVSAAFNALSNHSLCTQWFSFIATVIVAIFASVRKFEKIAWLTWVGFISVFTAVMIIVIGVTTRDRPAIAPQTGPFDLGYHVIGHPNFVAGMTAVSNIFVSSAATAAFLPVISEMKRPQDYNKAVIVSMSIVTAAYLSFSLVLYKWCGKWVATPSLGSAGPMLKKVGYGIGIIGLAVSACLYVHIGAKYMFVRMLRNTRHLQSNSAIHWGTWLFCTIAISIAGFLIASGVPIFSYLLGLAGTFCFAPVAISLPGWLWCYDHPDYWRGSLWQKTMYALHVLLILIGIFVTIGGTYAVIQSIVDAYASGTIGAAFDCADNSGTVLN
;
A
#
# COMPACT_ATOMS: atom_id res chain seq x y z
N MET A 1 5.08 48.98 -24.61
CA MET A 1 5.28 49.10 -23.16
C MET A 1 3.91 49.15 -22.53
N ASP A 2 3.53 48.43 -21.49
CA ASP A 2 4.00 47.24 -20.80
C ASP A 2 2.93 47.06 -19.70
N GLN A 3 2.46 45.82 -19.45
CA GLN A 3 2.04 45.24 -18.16
C GLN A 3 1.09 46.01 -17.20
N SER A 4 0.21 45.43 -16.37
CA SER A 4 -0.20 44.05 -16.10
C SER A 4 -1.29 44.04 -15.00
N LYS A 5 -2.03 42.92 -14.93
CA LYS A 5 -2.55 42.22 -13.72
C LYS A 5 -3.65 42.86 -12.87
N MET A 6 -4.82 42.23 -12.89
CA MET A 6 -5.22 41.23 -11.88
C MET A 6 -6.59 40.63 -12.29
N SER A 7 -6.61 39.44 -12.91
CA SER A 7 -7.85 38.68 -13.04
C SER A 7 -7.97 37.75 -11.83
N GLY A 8 -8.97 37.99 -10.99
CA GLY A 8 -9.29 37.15 -9.85
C GLY A 8 -9.65 35.72 -10.27
N GLU A 9 -9.06 34.76 -9.59
CA GLU A 9 -9.38 33.35 -9.70
C GLU A 9 -10.74 33.11 -9.02
N HIS A 10 -11.82 33.04 -9.81
CA HIS A 10 -13.15 32.70 -9.30
C HIS A 10 -13.22 31.21 -8.94
N VAL A 11 -12.98 30.90 -7.67
CA VAL A 11 -13.45 29.64 -7.08
C VAL A 11 -14.98 29.71 -7.02
N ARG A 12 -15.66 28.87 -7.81
CA ARG A 12 -17.14 28.81 -7.81
C ARG A 12 -17.65 28.15 -6.53
N PRO A 13 -18.82 28.57 -6.00
CA PRO A 13 -19.39 28.00 -4.79
C PRO A 13 -19.92 26.58 -5.01
N VAL A 14 -20.02 25.82 -3.91
CA VAL A 14 -20.57 24.47 -3.83
C VAL A 14 -21.97 24.43 -4.47
N MET A 15 -22.21 23.50 -5.41
CA MET A 15 -23.53 23.29 -6.01
C MET A 15 -24.51 22.73 -4.97
N SER A 16 -25.64 23.40 -4.79
CA SER A 16 -26.76 22.94 -3.96
C SER A 16 -27.57 21.84 -4.65
N GLU A 17 -28.21 20.99 -3.83
CA GLU A 17 -28.94 19.77 -4.25
C GLU A 17 -30.12 20.02 -5.21
N GLU A 18 -30.64 21.24 -5.32
CA GLU A 18 -31.79 21.57 -6.18
C GLU A 18 -31.48 21.59 -7.68
N ASN A 19 -30.22 21.72 -8.10
CA ASN A 19 -29.84 21.78 -9.52
C ASN A 19 -29.48 20.41 -10.14
N ILE A 20 -29.69 19.31 -9.40
CA ILE A 20 -29.27 17.95 -9.80
C ILE A 20 -30.12 17.38 -10.96
N GLY A 21 -31.36 17.84 -11.14
CA GLY A 21 -32.34 17.17 -12.01
C GLY A 21 -32.26 17.45 -13.51
N THR A 22 -31.73 18.59 -13.96
CA THR A 22 -31.93 19.06 -15.35
C THR A 22 -30.67 19.14 -16.21
N ILE A 23 -29.47 18.99 -15.63
CA ILE A 23 -28.18 19.01 -16.38
C ILE A 23 -27.64 17.57 -16.61
N GLU A 24 -28.28 16.55 -16.03
CA GLU A 24 -27.73 15.21 -15.84
C GLU A 24 -27.56 14.33 -17.10
N LYS A 25 -27.83 14.83 -18.32
CA LYS A 25 -27.70 14.01 -19.55
C LYS A 25 -26.81 14.59 -20.66
N ALA A 26 -26.45 15.87 -20.63
CA ALA A 26 -25.66 16.48 -21.70
C ALA A 26 -24.19 16.77 -21.33
N ASP A 27 -23.90 17.14 -20.08
CA ASP A 27 -22.52 17.49 -19.65
C ASP A 27 -21.65 16.30 -19.21
N LEU A 28 -22.21 15.10 -19.11
CA LEU A 28 -21.46 13.91 -18.67
C LEU A 28 -20.46 13.38 -19.70
N ALA A 29 -20.48 13.90 -20.93
CA ALA A 29 -19.57 13.48 -22.00
C ALA A 29 -18.23 14.23 -22.02
N ASP A 30 -18.16 15.44 -21.44
CA ASP A 30 -16.96 16.30 -21.46
C ASP A 30 -16.77 17.03 -20.12
N ASN A 31 -16.37 16.29 -19.09
CA ASN A 31 -15.85 16.92 -17.88
C ASN A 31 -14.49 17.56 -18.21
N GLY A 32 -14.50 18.85 -18.57
CA GLY A 32 -13.31 19.64 -18.89
C GLY A 32 -12.24 19.72 -17.78
N PHE A 33 -12.53 19.16 -16.61
CA PHE A 33 -11.65 19.04 -15.45
C PHE A 33 -10.86 17.73 -15.39
N GLU A 34 -11.13 16.73 -16.23
CA GLU A 34 -10.36 15.47 -16.19
C GLU A 34 -9.00 15.60 -16.89
N VAL A 35 -7.95 14.98 -16.32
CA VAL A 35 -6.58 14.97 -16.88
C VAL A 35 -6.54 14.26 -18.24
N PHE A 36 -7.43 13.30 -18.45
CA PHE A 36 -7.59 12.57 -19.70
C PHE A 36 -8.86 13.04 -20.41
N LYS A 37 -8.69 13.74 -21.52
CA LYS A 37 -9.79 14.27 -22.36
C LYS A 37 -10.18 13.27 -23.45
N LYS A 38 -11.45 13.30 -23.87
CA LYS A 38 -11.94 12.58 -25.06
C LYS A 38 -11.85 13.49 -26.29
N GLY A 39 -11.46 12.94 -27.44
CA GLY A 39 -11.41 13.66 -28.71
C GLY A 39 -10.94 12.77 -29.86
N GLU A 40 -11.25 13.15 -31.10
CA GLU A 40 -10.79 12.42 -32.28
C GLU A 40 -9.25 12.40 -32.34
N GLY A 41 -8.67 11.20 -32.50
CA GLY A 41 -7.22 11.00 -32.48
C GLY A 41 -6.57 10.97 -31.07
N ILE A 42 -7.35 11.14 -30.00
CA ILE A 42 -6.88 11.07 -28.61
C ILE A 42 -7.23 9.68 -28.04
N VAL A 43 -6.25 9.02 -27.45
CA VAL A 43 -6.43 7.68 -26.82
C VAL A 43 -7.41 7.81 -25.64
N ASP A 44 -8.50 7.03 -25.65
CA ASP A 44 -9.42 6.96 -24.50
C ASP A 44 -8.78 6.18 -23.35
N PHE A 45 -8.64 6.82 -22.19
CA PHE A 45 -8.08 6.23 -20.98
C PHE A 45 -9.15 5.74 -19.99
N ARG A 46 -10.45 6.01 -20.21
CA ARG A 46 -11.53 5.64 -19.27
C ARG A 46 -12.16 4.30 -19.62
N THR A 47 -11.38 3.23 -19.56
CA THR A 47 -11.78 1.89 -19.98
C THR A 47 -12.14 0.96 -18.83
N VAL A 48 -11.88 1.34 -17.56
CA VAL A 48 -11.98 0.45 -16.40
C VAL A 48 -13.41 0.39 -15.84
N THR A 49 -13.98 -0.80 -15.71
CA THR A 49 -15.28 -1.00 -15.01
C THR A 49 -15.07 -1.19 -13.51
N TRP A 50 -16.13 -1.07 -12.70
CA TRP A 50 -16.03 -1.17 -11.24
C TRP A 50 -15.50 -2.52 -10.74
N TYR A 51 -15.82 -3.64 -11.40
CA TYR A 51 -15.31 -4.95 -11.01
C TYR A 51 -13.83 -5.14 -11.39
N HIS A 52 -13.38 -4.56 -12.51
CA HIS A 52 -11.95 -4.48 -12.81
C HIS A 52 -11.20 -3.60 -11.81
N ALA A 53 -11.79 -2.45 -11.41
CA ALA A 53 -11.23 -1.60 -10.36
C ALA A 53 -11.14 -2.34 -9.02
N ALA A 54 -12.15 -3.12 -8.64
CA ALA A 54 -12.15 -3.93 -7.43
C ALA A 54 -10.98 -4.92 -7.41
N MET A 55 -10.67 -5.55 -8.54
CA MET A 55 -9.53 -6.45 -8.67
C MET A 55 -8.18 -5.74 -8.64
N ILE A 56 -8.09 -4.56 -9.24
CA ILE A 56 -6.89 -3.71 -9.13
C ILE A 56 -6.66 -3.31 -7.67
N PHE A 57 -7.70 -2.87 -6.96
CA PHE A 57 -7.64 -2.54 -5.53
C PHE A 57 -7.25 -3.74 -4.69
N LEU A 58 -7.86 -4.89 -4.96
CA LEU A 58 -7.54 -6.15 -4.31
C LEU A 58 -6.06 -6.49 -4.49
N LYS A 59 -5.50 -6.34 -5.69
CA LYS A 59 -4.07 -6.60 -5.90
C LYS A 59 -3.16 -5.58 -5.21
N ILE A 60 -3.52 -4.30 -5.23
CA ILE A 60 -2.75 -3.23 -4.59
C ILE A 60 -2.65 -3.47 -3.08
N ILE A 61 -3.76 -3.87 -2.47
CA ILE A 61 -3.85 -4.11 -1.02
C ILE A 61 -3.31 -5.51 -0.66
N PHE A 62 -3.81 -6.56 -1.32
CA PHE A 62 -3.37 -7.95 -1.16
C PHE A 62 -2.00 -8.17 -1.82
N ALA A 63 -1.00 -7.55 -1.22
CA ALA A 63 0.37 -7.53 -1.66
C ALA A 63 1.28 -8.09 -0.56
N THR A 64 2.35 -7.40 -0.21
CA THR A 64 3.35 -7.86 0.77
C THR A 64 2.85 -7.85 2.22
N GLY A 65 1.93 -6.94 2.56
CA GLY A 65 1.43 -6.73 3.93
C GLY A 65 0.95 -8.02 4.64
N VAL A 66 0.18 -8.86 3.94
CA VAL A 66 -0.40 -10.10 4.48
C VAL A 66 0.65 -11.07 5.05
N LEU A 67 1.88 -10.99 4.55
CA LEU A 67 2.96 -11.89 4.95
C LEU A 67 3.60 -11.52 6.30
N SER A 68 3.25 -10.35 6.86
CA SER A 68 3.77 -9.85 8.14
C SER A 68 2.75 -9.86 9.28
N ILE A 69 1.46 -9.95 8.96
CA ILE A 69 0.36 -9.96 9.94
C ILE A 69 0.48 -11.14 10.91
N PRO A 70 0.75 -12.39 10.48
CA PRO A 70 0.81 -13.54 11.38
C PRO A 70 1.83 -13.39 12.52
N THR A 71 2.98 -12.76 12.26
CA THR A 71 4.00 -12.49 13.30
C THR A 71 3.50 -11.45 14.31
N SER A 72 2.71 -10.47 13.86
CA SER A 72 2.10 -9.45 14.72
C SER A 72 1.06 -10.05 15.67
N MET A 73 0.43 -11.17 15.29
CA MET A 73 -0.49 -11.91 16.16
C MET A 73 0.21 -12.50 17.39
N TYR A 74 1.48 -12.92 17.27
CA TYR A 74 2.25 -13.39 18.43
C TYR A 74 2.59 -12.25 19.39
N THR A 75 2.78 -11.03 18.92
CA THR A 75 3.06 -9.89 19.81
C THR A 75 1.82 -9.40 20.53
N LEU A 76 0.67 -9.35 19.83
CA LEU A 76 -0.58 -8.80 20.36
C LEU A 76 -1.47 -9.85 21.05
N GLY A 77 -1.27 -11.13 20.75
CA GLY A 77 -2.19 -12.21 21.07
C GLY A 77 -3.32 -12.35 20.06
N ALA A 78 -4.00 -13.51 20.11
CA ALA A 78 -5.04 -13.87 19.16
C ALA A 78 -6.19 -12.84 19.09
N PHE A 79 -6.69 -12.38 20.24
CA PHE A 79 -7.84 -11.50 20.32
C PHE A 79 -7.49 -10.05 19.97
N PRO A 80 -6.50 -9.38 20.62
CA PRO A 80 -6.14 -8.01 20.25
C PRO A 80 -5.61 -7.90 18.82
N GLY A 81 -4.90 -8.92 18.32
CA GLY A 81 -4.46 -9.01 16.93
C GLY A 81 -5.63 -9.06 15.95
N ALA A 82 -6.62 -9.93 16.19
CA ALA A 82 -7.81 -10.02 15.35
C ALA A 82 -8.63 -8.72 15.33
N MET A 83 -8.74 -8.06 16.48
CA MET A 83 -9.41 -6.76 16.58
C MET A 83 -8.67 -5.65 15.86
N ASN A 84 -7.33 -5.66 15.88
CA ASN A 84 -6.55 -4.75 15.07
C ASN A 84 -6.76 -4.99 13.57
N ILE A 85 -6.80 -6.24 13.11
CA ILE A 85 -7.06 -6.55 11.70
C ILE A 85 -8.42 -5.98 11.28
N LEU A 86 -9.49 -6.30 12.02
CA LEU A 86 -10.84 -5.82 11.72
C LEU A 86 -10.95 -4.29 11.81
N GLY A 87 -10.39 -3.69 12.85
CA GLY A 87 -10.43 -2.25 13.07
C GLY A 87 -9.73 -1.48 11.97
N TRP A 88 -8.47 -1.84 11.65
CA TRP A 88 -7.70 -1.14 10.63
C TRP A 88 -8.22 -1.35 9.22
N THR A 89 -8.67 -2.56 8.84
CA THR A 89 -9.20 -2.77 7.49
C THR A 89 -10.52 -2.03 7.27
N VAL A 90 -11.42 -2.02 8.27
CA VAL A 90 -12.67 -1.25 8.20
C VAL A 90 -12.38 0.25 8.17
N LEU A 91 -11.48 0.74 9.01
CA LEU A 91 -11.11 2.15 9.02
C LEU A 91 -10.46 2.57 7.70
N ASN A 92 -9.52 1.79 7.17
CA ASN A 92 -8.87 2.07 5.88
C ASN A 92 -9.88 2.04 4.73
N ALA A 93 -10.85 1.12 4.74
CA ALA A 93 -11.94 1.10 3.77
C ALA A 93 -12.81 2.36 3.84
N TYR A 94 -13.17 2.79 5.05
CA TYR A 94 -13.91 4.04 5.27
C TYR A 94 -13.13 5.25 4.74
N LEU A 95 -11.84 5.36 5.07
CA LEU A 95 -11.01 6.49 4.67
C LEU A 95 -10.70 6.49 3.17
N ALA A 96 -10.65 5.32 2.54
CA ALA A 96 -10.60 5.20 1.08
C ALA A 96 -11.87 5.78 0.42
N ILE A 97 -13.05 5.52 1.00
CA ILE A 97 -14.33 6.09 0.53
C ILE A 97 -14.33 7.60 0.73
N VAL A 98 -13.87 8.11 1.88
CA VAL A 98 -13.75 9.56 2.12
C VAL A 98 -12.86 10.22 1.06
N GLN A 99 -11.68 9.66 0.77
CA GLN A 99 -10.78 10.18 -0.26
C GLN A 99 -11.41 10.20 -1.65
N GLY A 100 -12.05 9.10 -2.06
CA GLY A 100 -12.69 9.02 -3.38
C GLY A 100 -13.91 9.93 -3.52
N ASN A 101 -14.72 10.06 -2.46
CA ASN A 101 -15.84 11.00 -2.43
C ASN A 101 -15.34 12.45 -2.49
N PHE A 102 -14.28 12.79 -1.75
CA PHE A 102 -13.66 14.12 -1.81
C PHE A 102 -13.17 14.43 -3.23
N ARG A 103 -12.44 13.49 -3.86
CA ARG A 103 -11.99 13.58 -5.26
C ARG A 103 -13.16 13.82 -6.22
N ASN A 104 -14.26 13.10 -6.06
CA ASN A 104 -15.42 13.21 -6.94
C ASN A 104 -16.24 14.50 -6.71
N ARG A 105 -16.16 15.11 -5.52
CA ARG A 105 -16.81 16.40 -5.21
C ARG A 105 -15.98 17.61 -5.65
N HIS A 106 -14.65 17.48 -5.74
CA HIS A 106 -13.74 18.59 -6.04
C HIS A 106 -13.06 18.43 -7.38
N ALA A 107 -13.46 19.27 -8.35
CA ALA A 107 -12.82 19.34 -9.65
C ALA A 107 -11.32 19.67 -9.52
N GLY A 108 -10.47 19.09 -10.38
CA GLY A 108 -9.02 19.28 -10.38
C GLY A 108 -8.23 18.42 -9.39
N CYS A 109 -8.90 17.68 -8.49
CA CYS A 109 -8.25 16.73 -7.59
C CYS A 109 -7.97 15.39 -8.29
N HIS A 110 -6.82 15.24 -8.94
CA HIS A 110 -6.45 13.99 -9.63
C HIS A 110 -5.49 13.09 -8.85
N SER A 111 -4.79 13.68 -7.88
CA SER A 111 -3.87 12.99 -6.99
C SER A 111 -4.15 13.35 -5.53
N ILE A 112 -3.63 12.55 -4.61
CA ILE A 112 -3.73 12.83 -3.18
C ILE A 112 -3.08 14.16 -2.81
N ALA A 113 -2.03 14.56 -3.53
CA ALA A 113 -1.36 15.85 -3.36
C ALA A 113 -2.24 17.02 -3.83
N ASP A 114 -3.03 16.85 -4.90
CA ASP A 114 -3.98 17.88 -5.35
C ASP A 114 -5.08 18.10 -4.30
N MET A 115 -5.55 17.03 -3.65
CA MET A 115 -6.51 17.12 -2.53
C MET A 115 -5.89 17.83 -1.32
N ALA A 116 -4.63 17.51 -1.02
CA ALA A 116 -3.85 18.16 0.04
C ALA A 116 -3.60 19.66 -0.23
N TYR A 117 -3.39 20.03 -1.49
CA TYR A 117 -3.27 21.43 -1.93
C TYR A 117 -4.55 22.21 -1.64
N LEU A 118 -5.71 21.60 -1.89
CA LEU A 118 -6.99 22.26 -1.70
C LEU A 118 -7.25 22.61 -0.22
N VAL A 119 -6.92 21.70 0.70
CA VAL A 119 -7.21 21.90 2.14
C VAL A 119 -6.10 22.60 2.91
N GLY A 120 -4.85 22.51 2.44
CA GLY A 120 -3.67 22.98 3.18
C GLY A 120 -2.67 23.81 2.36
N GLY A 121 -2.97 24.12 1.10
CA GLY A 121 -2.14 24.96 0.23
C GLY A 121 -0.85 24.29 -0.26
N PRO A 122 0.10 25.06 -0.80
CA PRO A 122 1.29 24.54 -1.49
C PRO A 122 2.24 23.75 -0.59
N ILE A 123 2.40 24.15 0.67
CA ILE A 123 3.31 23.46 1.61
C ILE A 123 2.79 22.04 1.89
N VAL A 124 1.50 21.92 2.20
CA VAL A 124 0.87 20.63 2.50
C VAL A 124 0.85 19.73 1.26
N ARG A 125 0.69 20.30 0.06
CA ARG A 125 0.86 19.56 -1.20
C ARG A 125 2.22 18.90 -1.31
N GLU A 126 3.31 19.63 -1.09
CA GLU A 126 4.66 19.09 -1.26
C GLU A 126 5.00 18.09 -0.14
N ILE A 127 4.51 18.30 1.09
CA ILE A 127 4.65 17.32 2.19
C ILE A 127 3.94 16.01 1.84
N VAL A 128 2.67 16.07 1.45
CA VAL A 128 1.89 14.87 1.08
C VAL A 128 2.46 14.20 -0.17
N GLY A 129 2.94 14.99 -1.13
CA GLY A 129 3.62 14.48 -2.32
C GLY A 129 4.90 13.72 -2.00
N PHE A 130 5.74 14.25 -1.10
CA PHE A 130 6.93 13.57 -0.60
C PHE A 130 6.57 12.28 0.14
N LEU A 131 5.61 12.32 1.07
CA LEU A 131 5.16 11.16 1.83
C LEU A 131 4.62 10.06 0.90
N PHE A 132 3.87 10.43 -0.14
CA PHE A 132 3.37 9.50 -1.15
C PHE A 132 4.53 8.81 -1.88
N ILE A 133 5.51 9.56 -2.40
CA ILE A 133 6.68 8.98 -3.07
C ILE A 133 7.46 8.08 -2.11
N ALA A 134 7.76 8.56 -0.91
CA ALA A 134 8.49 7.80 0.11
C ALA A 134 7.77 6.49 0.46
N ALA A 135 6.44 6.49 0.58
CA ALA A 135 5.65 5.29 0.81
C ALA A 135 5.91 4.23 -0.27
N TYR A 136 5.83 4.62 -1.54
CA TYR A 136 6.00 3.67 -2.65
C TYR A 136 7.44 3.23 -2.87
N VAL A 137 8.43 4.05 -2.51
CA VAL A 137 9.84 3.63 -2.47
C VAL A 137 10.03 2.54 -1.41
N ILE A 138 9.54 2.74 -0.18
CA ILE A 138 9.66 1.75 0.90
C ILE A 138 8.87 0.48 0.57
N CYS A 139 7.65 0.60 0.03
CA CYS A 139 6.86 -0.53 -0.42
C CYS A 139 7.55 -1.29 -1.57
N ALA A 140 8.16 -0.59 -2.54
CA ALA A 140 8.96 -1.21 -3.59
C ALA A 140 10.13 -2.00 -2.98
N GLY A 141 10.82 -1.45 -1.98
CA GLY A 141 11.84 -2.16 -1.20
C GLY A 141 11.30 -3.43 -0.55
N SER A 142 10.14 -3.37 0.12
CA SER A 142 9.49 -4.56 0.70
C SER A 142 9.16 -5.63 -0.35
N GLY A 143 8.75 -5.20 -1.55
CA GLY A 143 8.49 -6.07 -2.69
C GLY A 143 9.75 -6.73 -3.22
N ILE A 144 10.85 -5.98 -3.33
CA ILE A 144 12.18 -6.49 -3.71
C ILE A 144 12.65 -7.54 -2.70
N ILE A 145 12.50 -7.30 -1.39
CA ILE A 145 12.79 -8.31 -0.34
C ILE A 145 11.94 -9.56 -0.53
N GLY A 146 10.65 -9.41 -0.84
CA GLY A 146 9.77 -10.56 -1.09
C GLY A 146 10.24 -11.42 -2.25
N VAL A 147 10.66 -10.80 -3.36
CA VAL A 147 11.18 -11.50 -4.54
C VAL A 147 12.56 -12.11 -4.28
N SER A 148 13.45 -11.42 -3.56
CA SER A 148 14.76 -11.98 -3.20
C SER A 148 14.63 -13.17 -2.23
N ALA A 149 13.67 -13.11 -1.29
CA ALA A 149 13.32 -14.24 -0.45
C ALA A 149 12.79 -15.44 -1.26
N ALA A 150 12.05 -15.19 -2.35
CA ALA A 150 11.64 -16.26 -3.26
C ALA A 150 12.84 -16.90 -3.97
N PHE A 151 13.78 -16.10 -4.49
CA PHE A 151 15.00 -16.63 -5.10
C PHE A 151 15.86 -17.41 -4.11
N ASN A 152 16.03 -16.91 -2.89
CA ASN A 152 16.73 -17.60 -1.82
C ASN A 152 16.06 -18.95 -1.49
N ALA A 153 14.75 -18.97 -1.30
CA ALA A 153 14.01 -20.20 -1.00
C ALA A 153 14.13 -21.25 -2.11
N LEU A 154 14.02 -20.83 -3.37
CA LEU A 154 14.04 -21.73 -4.53
C LEU A 154 15.44 -22.28 -4.81
N SER A 155 16.47 -21.47 -4.59
CA SER A 155 17.86 -21.83 -4.86
C SER A 155 18.60 -22.47 -3.68
N ASN A 156 17.97 -22.53 -2.49
CA ASN A 156 18.65 -22.81 -1.22
C ASN A 156 19.81 -21.83 -0.96
N HIS A 157 19.57 -20.54 -1.17
CA HIS A 157 20.55 -19.48 -0.94
C HIS A 157 21.86 -19.69 -1.74
N SER A 158 21.75 -19.95 -3.06
CA SER A 158 22.93 -20.25 -3.90
C SER A 158 23.80 -19.03 -4.21
N LEU A 159 23.25 -17.82 -4.06
CA LEU A 159 23.94 -16.55 -4.23
C LEU A 159 23.68 -15.67 -3.00
N CYS A 160 24.58 -14.74 -2.74
CA CYS A 160 24.35 -13.69 -1.75
C CYS A 160 23.01 -12.97 -2.00
N THR A 161 22.24 -12.73 -0.94
CA THR A 161 20.91 -12.09 -1.01
C THR A 161 20.92 -10.74 -1.70
N GLN A 162 22.03 -10.00 -1.66
CA GLN A 162 22.17 -8.73 -2.40
C GLN A 162 22.09 -8.92 -3.91
N TRP A 163 22.69 -10.00 -4.45
CA TRP A 163 22.58 -10.31 -5.87
C TRP A 163 21.15 -10.68 -6.26
N PHE A 164 20.45 -11.45 -5.42
CA PHE A 164 19.03 -11.73 -5.66
C PHE A 164 18.17 -10.47 -5.58
N SER A 165 18.47 -9.55 -4.66
CA SER A 165 17.77 -8.26 -4.53
C SER A 165 18.05 -7.36 -5.74
N PHE A 166 19.27 -7.38 -6.26
CA PHE A 166 19.63 -6.66 -7.49
C PHE A 166 18.90 -7.24 -8.71
N ILE A 167 18.91 -8.57 -8.89
CA ILE A 167 18.17 -9.26 -9.97
C ILE A 167 16.67 -8.96 -9.87
N ALA A 168 16.10 -9.04 -8.67
CA ALA A 168 14.71 -8.68 -8.42
C ALA A 168 14.43 -7.22 -8.83
N THR A 169 15.32 -6.29 -8.49
CA THR A 169 15.20 -4.87 -8.85
C THR A 169 15.22 -4.67 -10.37
N VAL A 170 16.12 -5.34 -11.09
CA VAL A 170 16.19 -5.27 -12.56
C VAL A 170 14.90 -5.78 -13.19
N ILE A 171 14.40 -6.93 -12.74
CA ILE A 171 13.12 -7.50 -13.20
C ILE A 171 11.99 -6.49 -12.95
N VAL A 172 11.87 -5.99 -11.72
CA VAL A 172 10.84 -5.03 -11.32
C VAL A 172 10.91 -3.74 -12.15
N ALA A 173 12.11 -3.18 -12.37
CA ALA A 173 12.29 -1.96 -13.16
C ALA A 173 11.88 -2.14 -14.63
N ILE A 174 12.22 -3.28 -15.25
CA ILE A 174 11.84 -3.60 -16.63
C ILE A 174 10.31 -3.67 -16.76
N PHE A 175 9.65 -4.42 -15.88
CA PHE A 175 8.20 -4.59 -15.95
C PHE A 175 7.44 -3.31 -15.55
N ALA A 176 7.94 -2.55 -14.57
CA ALA A 176 7.34 -1.28 -14.15
C ALA A 176 7.43 -0.20 -15.23
N SER A 177 8.39 -0.30 -16.15
CA SER A 177 8.58 0.63 -17.27
C SER A 177 7.47 0.56 -18.33
N VAL A 178 6.54 -0.39 -18.25
CA VAL A 178 5.37 -0.46 -19.14
C VAL A 178 4.40 0.68 -18.81
N ARG A 179 4.24 1.65 -19.74
CA ARG A 179 3.53 2.92 -19.50
C ARG A 179 2.02 2.84 -19.22
N LYS A 180 1.30 1.84 -19.76
CA LYS A 180 -0.18 1.81 -19.73
C LYS A 180 -0.70 0.89 -18.63
N PHE A 181 -1.52 1.43 -17.71
CA PHE A 181 -2.21 0.65 -16.67
C PHE A 181 -3.10 -0.45 -17.24
N GLU A 182 -3.79 -0.21 -18.36
CA GLU A 182 -4.58 -1.23 -19.06
C GLU A 182 -3.74 -2.46 -19.42
N LYS A 183 -2.48 -2.26 -19.85
CA LYS A 183 -1.55 -3.36 -20.16
C LYS A 183 -1.02 -4.08 -18.92
N ILE A 184 -1.22 -3.50 -17.73
CA ILE A 184 -0.85 -4.07 -16.43
C ILE A 184 -2.09 -4.64 -15.72
N ALA A 185 -3.31 -4.28 -16.12
CA ALA A 185 -4.55 -4.72 -15.48
C ALA A 185 -4.68 -6.26 -15.47
N TRP A 186 -4.33 -6.95 -16.55
CA TRP A 186 -4.32 -8.42 -16.58
C TRP A 186 -3.23 -9.02 -15.66
N LEU A 187 -2.09 -8.33 -15.50
CA LEU A 187 -1.04 -8.74 -14.55
C LEU A 187 -1.54 -8.66 -13.11
N THR A 188 -2.50 -7.78 -12.80
CA THR A 188 -3.10 -7.73 -11.45
C THR A 188 -3.87 -8.99 -11.10
N TRP A 189 -4.55 -9.60 -12.07
CA TRP A 189 -5.22 -10.89 -11.90
C TRP A 189 -4.24 -12.02 -11.65
N VAL A 190 -3.26 -12.17 -12.55
CA VAL A 190 -2.23 -13.21 -12.44
C VAL A 190 -1.46 -13.05 -11.12
N GLY A 191 -1.09 -11.81 -10.79
CA GLY A 191 -0.35 -11.51 -9.57
C GLY A 191 -1.17 -11.65 -8.29
N PHE A 192 -2.50 -11.51 -8.34
CA PHE A 192 -3.35 -11.78 -7.17
C PHE A 192 -3.53 -13.28 -6.99
N ILE A 193 -3.93 -14.00 -8.03
CA ILE A 193 -4.13 -15.46 -8.00
C ILE A 193 -2.85 -16.18 -7.55
N SER A 194 -1.70 -15.74 -8.05
CA SER A 194 -0.37 -16.25 -7.66
C SER A 194 -0.13 -16.13 -6.15
N VAL A 195 -0.19 -14.93 -5.57
CA VAL A 195 0.10 -14.74 -4.13
C VAL A 195 -1.00 -15.33 -3.26
N PHE A 196 -2.26 -15.24 -3.66
CA PHE A 196 -3.36 -15.84 -2.92
C PHE A 196 -3.22 -17.36 -2.84
N THR A 197 -2.92 -18.02 -3.98
CA THR A 197 -2.68 -19.48 -4.01
C THR A 197 -1.47 -19.86 -3.19
N ALA A 198 -0.37 -19.10 -3.30
CA ALA A 198 0.83 -19.33 -2.49
C ALA A 198 0.53 -19.24 -0.98
N VAL A 199 -0.21 -18.22 -0.55
CA VAL A 199 -0.62 -18.07 0.86
C VAL A 199 -1.52 -19.22 1.29
N MET A 200 -2.50 -19.64 0.47
CA MET A 200 -3.37 -20.77 0.78
C MET A 200 -2.60 -22.08 0.96
N ILE A 201 -1.60 -22.34 0.11
CA ILE A 201 -0.73 -23.52 0.24
C ILE A 201 -0.02 -23.53 1.59
N ILE A 202 0.49 -22.38 2.03
CA ILE A 202 1.19 -22.27 3.31
C ILE A 202 0.22 -22.37 4.49
N VAL A 203 -0.93 -21.70 4.42
CA VAL A 203 -1.98 -21.73 5.46
C VAL A 203 -2.49 -23.15 5.67
N ILE A 204 -2.80 -23.89 4.60
CA ILE A 204 -3.21 -25.30 4.70
C ILE A 204 -2.01 -26.15 5.15
N GLY A 205 -0.84 -25.89 4.57
CA GLY A 205 0.40 -26.63 4.82
C GLY A 205 0.83 -26.66 6.28
N VAL A 206 0.69 -25.57 7.02
CA VAL A 206 1.05 -25.57 8.45
C VAL A 206 0.10 -26.43 9.28
N THR A 207 -1.14 -26.64 8.83
CA THR A 207 -2.13 -27.45 9.58
C THR A 207 -1.88 -28.95 9.48
N THR A 208 -1.12 -29.39 8.48
CA THR A 208 -0.80 -30.80 8.25
C THR A 208 0.53 -31.22 8.89
N ARG A 209 1.21 -30.31 9.59
CA ARG A 209 2.47 -30.61 10.28
C ARG A 209 2.24 -30.84 11.76
N ASP A 210 2.92 -31.86 12.30
CA ASP A 210 2.94 -32.12 13.74
C ASP A 210 3.72 -31.05 14.53
N ARG A 211 4.68 -30.40 13.87
CA ARG A 211 5.55 -29.37 14.48
C ARG A 211 5.82 -28.22 13.49
N PRO A 212 5.88 -26.95 13.95
CA PRO A 212 6.34 -25.83 13.13
C PRO A 212 7.74 -26.08 12.60
N ALA A 213 7.99 -25.67 11.35
CA ALA A 213 9.26 -25.94 10.68
C ALA A 213 10.48 -25.23 11.32
N ILE A 214 10.26 -24.09 11.96
CA ILE A 214 11.32 -23.28 12.60
C ILE A 214 11.52 -23.68 14.07
N ALA A 215 10.59 -24.42 14.67
CA ALA A 215 10.77 -24.92 16.03
C ALA A 215 11.90 -25.96 16.09
N PRO A 216 12.53 -26.20 17.27
CA PRO A 216 13.48 -27.30 17.44
C PRO A 216 12.88 -28.60 16.93
N GLN A 217 13.58 -29.38 16.11
CA GLN A 217 12.98 -30.57 15.48
C GLN A 217 12.87 -31.77 16.45
N THR A 218 13.62 -31.75 17.54
CA THR A 218 13.59 -32.76 18.61
C THR A 218 13.29 -32.09 19.96
N GLY A 219 12.88 -32.89 20.95
CA GLY A 219 12.58 -32.41 22.30
C GLY A 219 11.24 -31.65 22.42
N PRO A 220 10.90 -31.15 23.62
CA PRO A 220 9.69 -30.36 23.82
C PRO A 220 9.78 -29.02 23.09
N PHE A 221 8.65 -28.55 22.56
CA PHE A 221 8.51 -27.19 22.04
C PHE A 221 7.23 -26.57 22.57
N ASP A 222 7.21 -25.26 22.61
CA ASP A 222 6.06 -24.46 22.98
C ASP A 222 5.76 -23.47 21.85
N LEU A 223 4.47 -23.34 21.51
CA LEU A 223 4.01 -22.37 20.51
C LEU A 223 3.98 -20.95 21.09
N GLY A 224 3.94 -20.79 22.41
CA GLY A 224 3.78 -19.50 23.07
C GLY A 224 2.42 -18.89 22.78
N TYR A 225 1.40 -19.72 22.53
CA TYR A 225 0.06 -19.25 22.20
C TYR A 225 -0.56 -18.53 23.39
N HIS A 226 -1.05 -17.32 23.15
CA HIS A 226 -1.77 -16.55 24.14
C HIS A 226 -2.92 -15.79 23.49
N VAL A 227 -4.04 -15.71 24.21
CA VAL A 227 -5.23 -15.00 23.73
C VAL A 227 -4.99 -13.50 23.74
N ILE A 228 -4.33 -13.00 24.79
CA ILE A 228 -4.00 -11.59 24.98
C ILE A 228 -2.49 -11.50 25.22
N GLY A 229 -1.80 -10.71 24.40
CA GLY A 229 -0.37 -10.45 24.55
C GLY A 229 -0.12 -9.25 25.46
N HIS A 230 1.06 -9.20 26.06
CA HIS A 230 1.51 -8.10 26.92
C HIS A 230 2.80 -7.47 26.39
N PRO A 231 2.80 -6.91 25.16
CA PRO A 231 4.00 -6.31 24.61
C PRO A 231 4.32 -5.00 25.31
N ASN A 232 5.60 -4.63 25.32
CA ASN A 232 6.00 -3.26 25.61
C ASN A 232 5.54 -2.33 24.46
N PHE A 233 5.66 -1.02 24.67
CA PHE A 233 5.21 -0.03 23.69
C PHE A 233 5.82 -0.23 22.30
N VAL A 234 7.13 -0.46 22.22
CA VAL A 234 7.87 -0.62 20.95
C VAL A 234 7.35 -1.84 20.17
N ALA A 235 7.33 -3.01 20.81
CA ALA A 235 6.85 -4.23 20.16
C ALA A 235 5.36 -4.13 19.77
N GLY A 236 4.53 -3.60 20.66
CA GLY A 236 3.10 -3.44 20.43
C GLY A 236 2.79 -2.50 19.27
N MET A 237 3.41 -1.31 19.25
CA MET A 237 3.21 -0.33 18.18
C MET A 237 3.75 -0.82 16.83
N THR A 238 4.89 -1.51 16.80
CA THR A 238 5.41 -2.12 15.57
C THR A 238 4.43 -3.18 15.03
N ALA A 239 3.87 -4.03 15.88
CA ALA A 239 2.88 -5.03 15.49
C ALA A 239 1.57 -4.39 14.96
N VAL A 240 1.05 -3.39 15.68
CA VAL A 240 -0.13 -2.62 15.23
C VAL A 240 0.13 -1.96 13.88
N SER A 241 1.31 -1.39 13.68
CA SER A 241 1.71 -0.72 12.44
C SER A 241 1.79 -1.66 11.25
N ASN A 242 2.30 -2.88 11.44
CA ASN A 242 2.34 -3.92 10.41
C ASN A 242 0.93 -4.37 9.99
N ILE A 243 -0.01 -4.40 10.94
CA ILE A 243 -1.41 -4.69 10.63
C ILE A 243 -2.04 -3.52 9.87
N PHE A 244 -1.84 -2.29 10.35
CA PHE A 244 -2.37 -1.08 9.71
C PHE A 244 -1.92 -0.95 8.25
N VAL A 245 -0.60 -1.04 7.99
CA VAL A 245 -0.04 -0.82 6.65
C VAL A 245 -0.53 -1.83 5.63
N SER A 246 -0.91 -3.04 6.08
CA SER A 246 -1.36 -4.11 5.18
C SER A 246 -2.59 -3.73 4.35
N SER A 247 -3.36 -2.71 4.76
CA SER A 247 -4.51 -2.19 4.02
C SER A 247 -4.50 -0.67 3.80
N ALA A 248 -3.39 0.01 4.08
CA ALA A 248 -3.35 1.48 4.11
C ALA A 248 -3.03 2.15 2.76
N ALA A 249 -2.68 1.39 1.71
CA ALA A 249 -2.25 1.93 0.41
C ALA A 249 -3.41 2.49 -0.46
N THR A 250 -4.42 3.09 0.16
CA THR A 250 -5.69 3.51 -0.45
C THR A 250 -5.54 4.73 -1.37
N ALA A 251 -4.52 5.56 -1.15
CA ALA A 251 -4.19 6.67 -2.05
C ALA A 251 -3.83 6.20 -3.48
N ALA A 252 -3.38 4.95 -3.64
CA ALA A 252 -3.17 4.29 -4.94
C ALA A 252 -4.45 4.17 -5.77
N PHE A 253 -5.61 4.28 -5.14
CA PHE A 253 -6.88 4.06 -5.81
C PHE A 253 -7.26 5.26 -6.68
N LEU A 254 -6.81 6.48 -6.34
CA LEU A 254 -7.17 7.72 -7.05
C LEU A 254 -6.82 7.69 -8.55
N PRO A 255 -5.62 7.24 -8.98
CA PRO A 255 -5.32 7.04 -10.40
C PRO A 255 -6.28 6.06 -11.08
N VAL A 256 -6.68 4.98 -10.40
CA VAL A 256 -7.63 4.00 -10.96
C VAL A 256 -9.01 4.64 -11.13
N ILE A 257 -9.47 5.46 -10.17
CA ILE A 257 -10.74 6.20 -10.28
C ILE A 257 -10.76 7.06 -11.54
N SER A 258 -9.63 7.70 -11.88
CA SER A 258 -9.52 8.53 -13.09
C SER A 258 -9.65 7.74 -14.40
N GLU A 259 -9.39 6.43 -14.36
CA GLU A 259 -9.49 5.52 -15.51
C GLU A 259 -10.84 4.75 -15.52
N MET A 260 -11.71 4.97 -14.52
CA MET A 260 -13.03 4.33 -14.45
C MET A 260 -14.03 4.93 -15.46
N LYS A 261 -14.79 4.04 -16.12
CA LYS A 261 -15.95 4.42 -16.95
C LYS A 261 -16.94 5.24 -16.13
N ARG A 262 -17.24 4.80 -14.90
CA ARG A 262 -18.16 5.45 -13.95
C ARG A 262 -17.50 5.60 -12.56
N PRO A 263 -16.84 6.73 -12.26
CA PRO A 263 -16.20 7.02 -10.98
C PRO A 263 -17.14 6.92 -9.76
N GLN A 264 -18.45 7.09 -9.96
CA GLN A 264 -19.47 6.96 -8.92
C GLN A 264 -19.58 5.53 -8.38
N ASP A 265 -19.20 4.52 -9.18
CA ASP A 265 -19.19 3.12 -8.76
C ASP A 265 -17.94 2.75 -7.93
N TYR A 266 -17.04 3.71 -7.66
CA TYR A 266 -15.81 3.51 -6.88
C TYR A 266 -16.06 2.86 -5.51
N ASN A 267 -17.08 3.32 -4.77
CA ASN A 267 -17.36 2.80 -3.43
C ASN A 267 -17.71 1.31 -3.45
N LYS A 268 -18.38 0.83 -4.51
CA LYS A 268 -18.67 -0.61 -4.69
C LYS A 268 -17.38 -1.42 -4.83
N ALA A 269 -16.43 -0.90 -5.61
CA ALA A 269 -15.13 -1.53 -5.80
C ALA A 269 -14.33 -1.60 -4.49
N VAL A 270 -14.32 -0.52 -3.69
CA VAL A 270 -13.66 -0.50 -2.37
C VAL A 270 -14.29 -1.51 -1.42
N ILE A 271 -15.62 -1.51 -1.26
CA ILE A 271 -16.32 -2.39 -0.32
C ILE A 271 -16.04 -3.85 -0.65
N VAL A 272 -16.16 -4.26 -1.92
CA VAL A 272 -15.93 -5.65 -2.33
C VAL A 272 -14.48 -6.06 -2.08
N SER A 273 -13.51 -5.25 -2.52
CA SER A 273 -12.09 -5.56 -2.37
C SER A 273 -11.67 -5.61 -0.90
N MET A 274 -12.05 -4.62 -0.08
CA MET A 274 -11.70 -4.56 1.35
C MET A 274 -12.39 -5.66 2.16
N SER A 275 -13.59 -6.09 1.78
CA SER A 275 -14.26 -7.23 2.43
C SER A 275 -13.48 -8.52 2.22
N ILE A 276 -13.02 -8.78 0.99
CA ILE A 276 -12.19 -9.95 0.66
C ILE A 276 -10.85 -9.88 1.41
N VAL A 277 -10.20 -8.71 1.40
CA VAL A 277 -8.94 -8.47 2.14
C VAL A 277 -9.12 -8.76 3.63
N THR A 278 -10.17 -8.23 4.24
CA THR A 278 -10.44 -8.39 5.67
C THR A 278 -10.64 -9.86 6.03
N ALA A 279 -11.48 -10.57 5.27
CA ALA A 279 -11.73 -11.99 5.49
C ALA A 279 -10.44 -12.82 5.34
N ALA A 280 -9.65 -12.57 4.30
CA ALA A 280 -8.41 -13.27 4.04
C ALA A 280 -7.36 -12.99 5.13
N TYR A 281 -7.14 -11.72 5.51
CA TYR A 281 -6.14 -11.35 6.51
C TYR A 281 -6.47 -11.93 7.88
N LEU A 282 -7.74 -11.87 8.28
CA LEU A 282 -8.19 -12.43 9.55
C LEU A 282 -8.00 -13.94 9.59
N SER A 283 -8.50 -14.65 8.57
CA SER A 283 -8.44 -16.11 8.52
C SER A 283 -7.01 -16.63 8.43
N PHE A 284 -6.17 -16.08 7.53
CA PHE A 284 -4.79 -16.53 7.36
C PHE A 284 -3.94 -16.30 8.60
N SER A 285 -4.11 -15.14 9.24
CA SER A 285 -3.30 -14.78 10.41
C SER A 285 -3.68 -15.59 11.64
N LEU A 286 -4.98 -15.87 11.85
CA LEU A 286 -5.42 -16.73 12.94
C LEU A 286 -4.92 -18.18 12.78
N VAL A 287 -5.00 -18.73 11.57
CA VAL A 287 -4.50 -20.09 11.30
C VAL A 287 -2.98 -20.14 11.46
N LEU A 288 -2.22 -19.25 10.83
CA LEU A 288 -0.77 -19.27 11.00
C LEU A 288 -0.36 -19.06 12.46
N TYR A 289 -1.03 -18.18 13.19
CA TYR A 289 -0.72 -17.97 14.60
C TYR A 289 -1.05 -19.20 15.47
N LYS A 290 -2.20 -19.84 15.25
CA LYS A 290 -2.61 -21.01 16.05
C LYS A 290 -1.68 -22.21 15.84
N TRP A 291 -1.16 -22.43 14.64
CA TRP A 291 -0.32 -23.59 14.33
C TRP A 291 1.19 -23.32 14.43
N CYS A 292 1.65 -22.08 14.24
CA CYS A 292 3.08 -21.75 14.32
C CYS A 292 3.46 -20.97 15.58
N GLY A 293 2.55 -20.21 16.18
CA GLY A 293 2.83 -19.41 17.38
C GLY A 293 4.02 -18.47 17.19
N LYS A 294 5.01 -18.52 18.09
CA LYS A 294 6.26 -17.75 18.00
C LYS A 294 7.20 -18.18 16.87
N TRP A 295 6.93 -19.30 16.20
CA TRP A 295 7.75 -19.89 15.15
C TRP A 295 7.30 -19.51 13.73
N VAL A 296 6.45 -18.48 13.60
CA VAL A 296 6.05 -17.93 12.30
C VAL A 296 7.26 -17.32 11.59
N ALA A 297 7.48 -17.69 10.33
CA ALA A 297 8.52 -17.09 9.50
C ALA A 297 8.17 -15.64 9.13
N THR A 298 9.18 -14.80 8.88
CA THR A 298 8.98 -13.47 8.28
C THR A 298 9.85 -13.39 7.02
N PRO A 299 9.27 -13.37 5.80
CA PRO A 299 7.84 -13.43 5.47
C PRO A 299 7.18 -14.78 5.79
N SER A 300 5.87 -14.78 6.05
CA SER A 300 5.14 -15.97 6.52
C SER A 300 5.10 -17.16 5.55
N LEU A 301 5.43 -16.95 4.26
CA LEU A 301 5.56 -18.02 3.26
C LEU A 301 6.62 -19.07 3.65
N GLY A 302 7.56 -18.74 4.53
CA GLY A 302 8.56 -19.68 5.05
C GLY A 302 8.04 -20.71 6.07
N SER A 303 6.79 -20.59 6.55
CA SER A 303 6.37 -21.28 7.79
C SER A 303 6.04 -22.77 7.63
N ALA A 304 5.72 -23.25 6.43
CA ALA A 304 5.22 -24.62 6.19
C ALA A 304 6.30 -25.68 5.92
N GLY A 305 7.57 -25.36 6.18
CA GLY A 305 8.72 -26.26 6.00
C GLY A 305 9.29 -26.28 4.58
N PRO A 306 10.43 -26.96 4.35
CA PRO A 306 11.26 -26.74 3.16
C PRO A 306 10.56 -26.98 1.82
N MET A 307 9.80 -28.07 1.70
CA MET A 307 9.10 -28.41 0.46
C MET A 307 7.98 -27.41 0.14
N LEU A 308 7.06 -27.19 1.09
CA LEU A 308 5.93 -26.28 0.88
C LEU A 308 6.38 -24.83 0.78
N LYS A 309 7.47 -24.45 1.45
CA LYS A 309 8.14 -23.15 1.26
C LYS A 309 8.55 -22.96 -0.20
N LYS A 310 9.24 -23.93 -0.81
CA LYS A 310 9.64 -23.85 -2.23
C LYS A 310 8.44 -23.76 -3.15
N VAL A 311 7.40 -24.57 -2.92
CA VAL A 311 6.17 -24.52 -3.71
C VAL A 311 5.47 -23.17 -3.57
N GLY A 312 5.32 -22.68 -2.33
CA GLY A 312 4.68 -21.39 -2.01
C GLY A 312 5.42 -20.22 -2.63
N TYR A 313 6.75 -20.12 -2.46
CA TYR A 313 7.54 -19.07 -3.09
C TYR A 313 7.61 -19.21 -4.62
N GLY A 314 7.67 -20.44 -5.15
CA GLY A 314 7.68 -20.70 -6.60
C GLY A 314 6.40 -20.23 -7.29
N ILE A 315 5.24 -20.50 -6.69
CA ILE A 315 3.96 -20.00 -7.20
C ILE A 315 3.83 -18.49 -6.93
N GLY A 316 4.25 -18.03 -5.75
CA GLY A 316 4.07 -16.66 -5.27
C GLY A 316 4.98 -15.62 -5.92
N ILE A 317 6.13 -16.02 -6.50
CA ILE A 317 7.14 -15.10 -7.05
C ILE A 317 6.55 -14.16 -8.10
N ILE A 318 5.62 -14.64 -8.92
CA ILE A 318 4.95 -13.84 -9.95
C ILE A 318 4.18 -12.70 -9.28
N GLY A 319 3.33 -13.01 -8.31
CA GLY A 319 2.55 -11.99 -7.63
C GLY A 319 3.37 -11.07 -6.73
N LEU A 320 4.48 -11.55 -6.14
CA LEU A 320 5.42 -10.71 -5.40
C LEU A 320 6.10 -9.70 -6.34
N ALA A 321 6.59 -10.15 -7.50
CA ALA A 321 7.19 -9.29 -8.51
C ALA A 321 6.19 -8.28 -9.09
N VAL A 322 4.94 -8.70 -9.34
CA VAL A 322 3.86 -7.79 -9.78
C VAL A 322 3.56 -6.73 -8.70
N SER A 323 3.54 -7.09 -7.41
CA SER A 323 3.34 -6.10 -6.33
C SER A 323 4.45 -5.05 -6.33
N ALA A 324 5.71 -5.48 -6.39
CA ALA A 324 6.86 -4.56 -6.45
C ALA A 324 6.81 -3.66 -7.69
N CYS A 325 6.46 -4.23 -8.84
CA CYS A 325 6.24 -3.51 -10.10
C CYS A 325 5.16 -2.42 -9.96
N LEU A 326 4.01 -2.74 -9.36
CA LEU A 326 2.94 -1.77 -9.12
C LEU A 326 3.41 -0.62 -8.22
N TYR A 327 4.16 -0.91 -7.16
CA TYR A 327 4.68 0.14 -6.28
C TYR A 327 5.65 1.09 -7.00
N VAL A 328 6.61 0.54 -7.75
CA VAL A 328 7.51 1.35 -8.57
C VAL A 328 6.73 2.17 -9.58
N HIS A 329 5.79 1.55 -10.29
CA HIS A 329 5.00 2.20 -11.33
C HIS A 329 4.14 3.35 -10.78
N ILE A 330 3.47 3.15 -9.64
CA ILE A 330 2.63 4.18 -9.01
C ILE A 330 3.47 5.39 -8.57
N GLY A 331 4.60 5.14 -7.89
CA GLY A 331 5.52 6.20 -7.48
C GLY A 331 6.10 6.94 -8.68
N ALA A 332 6.55 6.21 -9.70
CA ALA A 332 7.10 6.78 -10.92
C ALA A 332 6.08 7.60 -11.71
N LYS A 333 4.82 7.11 -11.84
CA LYS A 333 3.74 7.86 -12.52
C LYS A 333 3.43 9.16 -11.82
N TYR A 334 3.42 9.18 -10.48
CA TYR A 334 3.21 10.43 -9.74
C TYR A 334 4.32 11.45 -10.04
N MET A 335 5.59 11.06 -9.94
CA MET A 335 6.73 11.93 -10.28
C MET A 335 6.68 12.41 -11.74
N PHE A 336 6.42 11.49 -12.66
CA PHE A 336 6.33 11.74 -14.10
C PHE A 336 5.24 12.77 -14.42
N VAL A 337 4.03 12.57 -13.90
CA VAL A 337 2.91 13.50 -14.09
C VAL A 337 3.26 14.84 -13.47
N ARG A 338 3.89 14.88 -12.29
CA ARG A 338 4.24 16.13 -11.61
C ARG A 338 5.25 16.97 -12.40
N MET A 339 6.27 16.33 -12.99
CA MET A 339 7.32 17.01 -13.75
C MET A 339 6.86 17.49 -15.14
N LEU A 340 6.04 16.68 -15.83
CA LEU A 340 5.57 17.01 -17.18
C LEU A 340 4.19 17.67 -17.21
N ARG A 341 3.55 17.92 -16.05
CA ARG A 341 2.25 18.59 -15.97
C ARG A 341 2.31 19.92 -16.73
N ASN A 342 1.26 20.22 -17.48
CA ASN A 342 1.14 21.42 -18.31
C ASN A 342 2.15 21.53 -19.47
N THR A 343 2.84 20.44 -19.83
CA THR A 343 3.71 20.38 -21.00
C THR A 343 3.09 19.50 -22.10
N ARG A 344 3.40 19.80 -23.37
CA ARG A 344 3.03 18.92 -24.50
C ARG A 344 3.64 17.51 -24.41
N HIS A 345 4.71 17.35 -23.62
CA HIS A 345 5.46 16.10 -23.49
C HIS A 345 4.74 15.07 -22.63
N LEU A 346 3.77 15.48 -21.80
CA LEU A 346 3.01 14.54 -20.98
C LEU A 346 2.24 13.50 -21.81
N GLN A 347 1.66 13.91 -22.93
CA GLN A 347 0.82 13.05 -23.80
C GLN A 347 1.42 12.80 -25.19
N SER A 348 2.59 13.35 -25.53
CA SER A 348 3.27 13.07 -26.81
C SER A 348 4.36 12.02 -26.68
N ASN A 349 4.58 11.22 -27.73
CA ASN A 349 5.69 10.25 -27.79
C ASN A 349 7.03 10.95 -28.13
N SER A 350 7.48 11.87 -27.28
CA SER A 350 8.76 12.58 -27.46
C SER A 350 9.92 11.95 -26.69
N ALA A 351 11.16 12.26 -27.05
CA ALA A 351 12.35 11.82 -26.30
C ALA A 351 12.30 12.27 -24.82
N ILE A 352 11.81 13.49 -24.55
CA ILE A 352 11.61 14.01 -23.19
C ILE A 352 10.60 13.16 -22.40
N HIS A 353 9.53 12.69 -23.04
CA HIS A 353 8.53 11.83 -22.40
C HIS A 353 9.18 10.51 -21.96
N TRP A 354 9.86 9.84 -22.89
CA TRP A 354 10.51 8.56 -22.62
C TRP A 354 11.66 8.68 -21.61
N GLY A 355 12.51 9.69 -21.76
CA GLY A 355 13.61 9.96 -20.83
C GLY A 355 13.10 10.21 -19.41
N THR A 356 12.07 11.06 -19.25
CA THR A 356 11.50 11.36 -17.93
C THR A 356 10.81 10.14 -17.32
N TRP A 357 10.07 9.35 -18.11
CA TRP A 357 9.38 8.15 -17.65
C TRP A 357 10.36 7.08 -17.14
N LEU A 358 11.39 6.77 -17.95
CA LEU A 358 12.41 5.80 -17.57
C LEU A 358 13.23 6.27 -16.38
N PHE A 359 13.58 7.57 -16.35
CA PHE A 359 14.26 8.18 -15.19
C PHE A 359 13.46 7.97 -13.90
N CYS A 360 12.16 8.28 -13.88
CA CYS A 360 11.31 8.08 -12.70
C CYS A 360 11.30 6.62 -12.25
N THR A 361 11.11 5.70 -13.20
CA THR A 361 10.99 4.27 -12.91
C THR A 361 12.30 3.71 -12.34
N ILE A 362 13.42 4.05 -12.96
CA ILE A 362 14.76 3.61 -12.52
C ILE A 362 15.10 4.25 -11.16
N ALA A 363 14.81 5.54 -10.95
CA ALA A 363 15.10 6.24 -9.70
C ALA A 363 14.35 5.61 -8.51
N ILE A 364 13.05 5.33 -8.65
CA ILE A 364 12.26 4.65 -7.61
C ILE A 364 12.77 3.23 -7.38
N SER A 365 13.16 2.50 -8.43
CA SER A 365 13.69 1.14 -8.32
C SER A 365 15.03 1.11 -7.55
N ILE A 366 15.95 2.02 -7.88
CA ILE A 366 17.24 2.15 -7.18
C ILE A 366 17.02 2.52 -5.72
N ALA A 367 16.16 3.51 -5.44
CA ALA A 367 15.87 3.91 -4.07
C ALA A 367 15.24 2.75 -3.26
N GLY A 368 14.31 2.00 -3.86
CA GLY A 368 13.72 0.81 -3.25
C GLY A 368 14.76 -0.28 -2.96
N PHE A 369 15.69 -0.53 -3.88
CA PHE A 369 16.81 -1.45 -3.67
C PHE A 369 17.70 -1.03 -2.51
N LEU A 370 18.12 0.24 -2.45
CA LEU A 370 18.97 0.75 -1.37
C LEU A 370 18.30 0.62 0.00
N ILE A 371 16.99 0.90 0.08
CA ILE A 371 16.22 0.71 1.32
C ILE A 371 16.12 -0.78 1.69
N ALA A 372 15.84 -1.65 0.72
CA ALA A 372 15.78 -3.11 0.92
C ALA A 372 17.11 -3.69 1.41
N SER A 373 18.22 -3.19 0.88
CA SER A 373 19.58 -3.59 1.28
C SER A 373 20.00 -2.98 2.62
N GLY A 374 19.51 -1.79 2.94
CA GLY A 374 19.75 -1.13 4.23
C GLY A 374 19.07 -1.87 5.37
N VAL A 375 17.75 -2.04 5.30
CA VAL A 375 16.95 -2.68 6.36
C VAL A 375 16.32 -3.97 5.80
N PRO A 376 17.06 -5.10 5.77
CA PRO A 376 16.61 -6.34 5.13
C PRO A 376 15.55 -7.11 5.93
N ILE A 377 14.83 -6.45 6.84
CA ILE A 377 13.72 -7.02 7.61
C ILE A 377 12.40 -6.53 7.04
N PHE A 378 11.69 -7.47 6.42
CA PHE A 378 10.44 -7.23 5.71
C PHE A 378 9.36 -6.51 6.54
N SER A 379 9.16 -6.94 7.79
CA SER A 379 8.16 -6.35 8.68
C SER A 379 8.52 -4.93 9.10
N TYR A 380 9.80 -4.62 9.34
CA TYR A 380 10.21 -3.27 9.73
C TYR A 380 10.06 -2.26 8.60
N LEU A 381 10.36 -2.65 7.35
CA LEU A 381 10.08 -1.77 6.20
C LEU A 381 8.60 -1.47 6.03
N LEU A 382 7.74 -2.49 6.17
CA LEU A 382 6.29 -2.30 6.10
C LEU A 382 5.80 -1.41 7.24
N GLY A 383 6.23 -1.65 8.49
CA GLY A 383 5.92 -0.79 9.62
C GLY A 383 6.37 0.65 9.41
N LEU A 384 7.54 0.87 8.79
CA LEU A 384 8.06 2.20 8.50
C LEU A 384 7.22 2.91 7.43
N ALA A 385 6.88 2.23 6.33
CA ALA A 385 5.97 2.77 5.32
C ALA A 385 4.61 3.12 5.92
N GLY A 386 4.08 2.24 6.78
CA GLY A 386 2.84 2.44 7.51
C GLY A 386 2.88 3.72 8.32
N THR A 387 3.80 3.80 9.27
CA THR A 387 3.83 4.87 10.27
C THR A 387 4.29 6.19 9.70
N PHE A 388 5.43 6.23 9.00
CA PHE A 388 6.01 7.48 8.54
C PHE A 388 5.22 8.07 7.37
N CYS A 389 4.72 7.23 6.46
CA CYS A 389 4.10 7.69 5.21
C CYS A 389 2.58 7.52 5.19
N PHE A 390 2.06 6.31 5.44
CA PHE A 390 0.64 6.06 5.29
C PHE A 390 -0.22 6.58 6.45
N ALA A 391 0.25 6.67 7.68
CA ALA A 391 -0.52 7.24 8.78
C ALA A 391 -0.92 8.72 8.52
N PRO A 392 0.00 9.62 8.09
CA PRO A 392 -0.41 10.98 7.75
C PRO A 392 -1.26 11.02 6.47
N VAL A 393 -0.94 10.23 5.44
CA VAL A 393 -1.61 10.29 4.12
C VAL A 393 -2.95 9.56 4.07
N ALA A 394 -3.11 8.45 4.80
CA ALA A 394 -4.27 7.57 4.76
C ALA A 394 -5.14 7.66 6.01
N ILE A 395 -4.68 8.29 7.11
CA ILE A 395 -5.49 8.56 8.31
C ILE A 395 -5.74 10.06 8.49
N SER A 396 -4.66 10.82 8.67
CA SER A 396 -4.79 12.25 9.04
C SER A 396 -5.41 13.07 7.92
N LEU A 397 -4.88 12.93 6.71
CA LEU A 397 -5.36 13.68 5.55
C LEU A 397 -6.84 13.37 5.27
N PRO A 398 -7.32 12.11 5.17
CA PRO A 398 -8.75 11.84 4.99
C PRO A 398 -9.65 12.39 6.10
N GLY A 399 -9.21 12.36 7.36
CA GLY A 399 -9.92 13.04 8.45
C GLY A 399 -10.07 14.53 8.20
N TRP A 400 -8.99 15.20 7.78
CA TRP A 400 -9.00 16.62 7.44
C TRP A 400 -9.86 16.93 6.21
N LEU A 401 -9.75 16.13 5.15
CA LEU A 401 -10.58 16.26 3.94
C LEU A 401 -12.08 16.19 4.28
N TRP A 402 -12.46 15.28 5.17
CA TRP A 402 -13.85 15.19 5.59
C TRP A 402 -14.30 16.43 6.37
N CYS A 403 -13.47 16.93 7.30
CA CYS A 403 -13.77 18.14 8.06
C CYS A 403 -13.87 19.39 7.17
N TYR A 404 -13.03 19.47 6.13
CA TYR A 404 -13.06 20.55 5.14
C TYR A 404 -14.40 20.60 4.39
N ASP A 405 -14.97 19.44 4.05
CA ASP A 405 -16.25 19.35 3.33
C ASP A 405 -17.47 19.57 4.23
N HIS A 406 -17.29 19.55 5.55
CA HIS A 406 -18.38 19.65 6.53
C HIS A 406 -18.06 20.65 7.66
N PRO A 407 -17.68 21.91 7.35
CA PRO A 407 -17.28 22.88 8.37
C PRO A 407 -18.43 23.20 9.34
N ASP A 408 -19.66 23.18 8.86
CA ASP A 408 -20.85 23.52 9.64
C ASP A 408 -21.19 22.46 10.70
N TYR A 409 -20.66 21.23 10.57
CA TYR A 409 -20.99 20.13 11.48
C TYR A 409 -20.48 20.37 12.90
N TRP A 410 -19.47 21.23 13.09
CA TRP A 410 -19.02 21.65 14.42
C TRP A 410 -20.09 22.44 15.20
N ARG A 411 -21.02 23.09 14.50
CA ARG A 411 -22.11 23.88 15.10
C ARG A 411 -23.48 23.22 14.98
N GLY A 412 -23.55 22.06 14.33
CA GLY A 412 -24.78 21.35 14.03
C GLY A 412 -25.42 20.59 15.20
N SER A 413 -26.23 19.59 14.85
CA SER A 413 -26.85 18.65 15.78
C SER A 413 -25.81 17.85 16.58
N LEU A 414 -26.23 17.19 17.67
CA LEU A 414 -25.33 16.35 18.47
C LEU A 414 -24.63 15.27 17.60
N TRP A 415 -25.35 14.70 16.63
CA TRP A 415 -24.77 13.73 15.69
C TRP A 415 -23.70 14.35 14.79
N GLN A 416 -23.97 15.53 14.22
CA GLN A 416 -23.02 16.25 13.37
C GLN A 416 -21.74 16.61 14.13
N LYS A 417 -21.89 17.13 15.36
CA LYS A 417 -20.77 17.44 16.26
C LYS A 417 -19.95 16.19 16.59
N THR A 418 -20.63 15.07 16.86
CA THR A 418 -19.97 13.78 17.12
C THR A 418 -19.18 13.31 15.91
N MET A 419 -19.76 13.34 14.70
CA MET A 419 -19.05 12.99 13.48
C MET A 419 -17.83 13.87 13.22
N TYR A 420 -17.96 15.19 13.42
CA TYR A 420 -16.83 16.09 13.27
C TYR A 420 -15.74 15.80 14.30
N ALA A 421 -16.10 15.60 15.57
CA ALA A 421 -15.16 15.25 16.62
C ALA A 421 -14.42 13.92 16.34
N LEU A 422 -15.12 12.92 15.79
CA LEU A 422 -14.50 11.66 15.37
C LEU A 422 -13.48 11.86 14.23
N HIS A 423 -13.76 12.73 13.25
CA HIS A 423 -12.79 13.01 12.18
C HIS A 423 -11.59 13.82 12.66
N VAL A 424 -11.78 14.73 13.61
CA VAL A 424 -10.67 15.39 14.32
C VAL A 424 -9.85 14.35 15.10
N LEU A 425 -10.50 13.40 15.77
CA LEU A 425 -9.82 12.31 16.45
C LEU A 425 -9.00 11.44 15.48
N LEU A 426 -9.50 11.19 14.26
CA LEU A 426 -8.72 10.49 13.22
C LEU A 426 -7.42 11.24 12.86
N ILE A 427 -7.46 12.56 12.78
CA ILE A 427 -6.26 13.39 12.58
C ILE A 427 -5.27 13.16 13.71
N LEU A 428 -5.73 13.19 14.96
CA LEU A 428 -4.88 12.97 16.13
C LEU A 428 -4.32 11.54 16.19
N ILE A 429 -5.13 10.53 15.84
CA ILE A 429 -4.69 9.13 15.74
C ILE A 429 -3.62 9.00 14.67
N GLY A 430 -3.82 9.58 13.49
CA GLY A 430 -2.84 9.55 12.42
C GLY A 430 -1.52 10.20 12.83
N ILE A 431 -1.54 11.35 13.51
CA ILE A 431 -0.36 11.99 14.08
C ILE A 431 0.32 11.08 15.13
N PHE A 432 -0.46 10.48 16.03
CA PHE A 432 0.07 9.56 17.04
C PHE A 432 0.74 8.34 16.42
N VAL A 433 0.12 7.70 15.43
CA VAL A 433 0.70 6.56 14.71
C VAL A 433 1.93 6.98 13.92
N THR A 434 1.96 8.21 13.40
CA THR A 434 3.14 8.77 12.73
C THR A 434 4.30 8.90 13.71
N ILE A 435 4.10 9.60 14.83
CA ILE A 435 5.19 9.87 15.78
C ILE A 435 5.56 8.61 16.57
N GLY A 436 4.60 8.03 17.29
CA GLY A 436 4.81 6.88 18.17
C GLY A 436 5.12 5.60 17.41
N GLY A 437 4.45 5.39 16.28
CA GLY A 437 4.71 4.24 15.42
C GLY A 437 6.07 4.32 14.72
N THR A 438 6.45 5.47 14.16
CA THR A 438 7.77 5.62 13.53
C THR A 438 8.88 5.50 14.56
N TYR A 439 8.72 6.06 15.76
CA TYR A 439 9.65 5.83 16.87
C TYR A 439 9.80 4.33 17.17
N ALA A 440 8.69 3.59 17.35
CA ALA A 440 8.72 2.17 17.66
C ALA A 440 9.40 1.33 16.56
N VAL A 441 9.12 1.62 15.29
CA VAL A 441 9.73 0.91 14.17
C VAL A 441 11.23 1.22 14.07
N ILE A 442 11.62 2.49 14.20
CA ILE A 442 13.04 2.89 14.21
C ILE A 442 13.77 2.22 15.37
N GLN A 443 13.20 2.23 16.58
CA GLN A 443 13.79 1.55 17.72
C GLN A 443 13.93 0.05 17.46
N SER A 444 12.93 -0.60 16.86
CA SER A 444 13.01 -2.02 16.49
C SER A 444 14.16 -2.30 15.48
N ILE A 445 14.40 -1.38 14.54
CA ILE A 445 15.52 -1.48 13.60
C ILE A 445 16.86 -1.32 14.34
N VAL A 446 16.97 -0.32 15.23
CA VAL A 446 18.17 -0.08 16.05
C VAL A 446 18.50 -1.30 16.90
N ASP A 447 17.49 -1.86 17.59
CA ASP A 447 17.65 -3.04 18.44
C ASP A 447 18.08 -4.26 17.62
N ALA A 448 17.58 -4.42 16.39
CA ALA A 448 17.96 -5.51 15.50
C ALA A 448 19.41 -5.40 14.99
N TYR A 449 19.93 -4.20 14.78
CA TYR A 449 21.37 -4.01 14.53
C TYR A 449 22.20 -4.28 15.80
N ALA A 450 21.78 -3.75 16.94
CA ALA A 450 22.50 -3.90 18.20
C ALA A 450 22.59 -5.37 18.66
N SER A 451 21.55 -6.17 18.38
CA SER A 451 21.54 -7.60 18.70
C SER A 451 22.25 -8.48 17.66
N GLY A 452 22.67 -7.92 16.52
CA GLY A 452 23.23 -8.67 15.39
C GLY A 452 22.19 -9.47 14.59
N THR A 453 20.89 -9.23 14.79
CA THR A 453 19.83 -9.80 13.93
C THR A 453 19.92 -9.26 12.51
N ILE A 454 20.29 -7.99 12.36
CA ILE A 454 20.84 -7.44 11.12
C ILE A 454 22.35 -7.33 11.31
N GLY A 455 23.12 -8.08 10.52
CA GLY A 455 24.58 -8.12 10.69
C GLY A 455 25.23 -6.82 10.20
N ALA A 456 24.87 -6.38 8.99
CA ALA A 456 25.32 -5.13 8.41
C ALA A 456 24.35 -4.67 7.32
N ALA A 457 24.41 -3.38 6.96
CA ALA A 457 23.77 -2.94 5.71
C ALA A 457 24.42 -3.68 4.53
N PHE A 458 23.60 -4.05 3.54
CA PHE A 458 24.02 -4.85 2.38
C PHE A 458 24.57 -6.24 2.74
N ASP A 459 24.11 -6.84 3.86
CA ASP A 459 24.53 -8.20 4.20
C ASP A 459 24.02 -9.26 3.19
N CYS A 460 24.72 -10.39 3.20
CA CYS A 460 24.41 -11.53 2.35
C CYS A 460 23.50 -12.56 3.05
N ALA A 461 22.92 -12.27 4.22
CA ALA A 461 22.21 -13.27 4.99
C ALA A 461 20.96 -13.79 4.25
N ASP A 462 20.63 -15.07 4.44
CA ASP A 462 19.42 -15.65 3.87
C ASP A 462 18.15 -15.06 4.52
N ASN A 463 17.36 -14.35 3.73
CA ASN A 463 16.10 -13.73 4.16
C ASN A 463 14.86 -14.60 3.92
N SER A 464 15.03 -15.86 3.51
CA SER A 464 13.95 -16.81 3.28
C SER A 464 13.80 -17.87 4.38
N GLY A 465 14.69 -17.86 5.38
CA GLY A 465 14.74 -18.85 6.45
C GLY A 465 14.97 -20.27 5.92
N THR A 466 16.00 -20.50 5.12
CA THR A 466 16.35 -21.85 4.63
C THR A 466 16.82 -22.72 5.76
N VAL A 467 15.97 -23.70 6.08
CA VAL A 467 16.35 -24.88 6.83
C VAL A 467 16.83 -25.90 5.80
N LEU A 468 18.14 -26.13 5.74
CA LEU A 468 18.69 -27.26 5.01
C LEU A 468 18.30 -28.52 5.80
N ASN A 469 17.71 -29.50 5.12
CA ASN A 469 17.43 -30.81 5.72
C ASN A 469 18.72 -31.53 6.09
#